data_AF-A0A946TUV0-F1
#
_entry.id   AF-A0A946TUV0-F1
#
_cell.length_a   1.000
_cell.length_b   1.000
_cell.length_c   1.000
_cell.angle_alpha   90.00
_cell.angle_beta   90.00
_cell.angle_gamma   90.00
#
_symmetry.space_group_name_H-M   'P 1'
#
loop_
_entity.id
_entity.type
_entity.pdbx_description
1 polymer ?
#
loop_
_entity_poly.entity_id
_entity_poly.type
_entity_poly.pdbx_seq_one_letter_code
_entity_poly.pdbx_strand_id
1 'polypeptide(L)'
;IDAGGFHNLALKEDGTVVAWGRDNYEQARVPEGLSGVIAIAAGTVHNIALKDDGIMTGWGRNNYDQAEVLIGLNPADLREANLRGADFSGAKLSGVQLNDADLSRVNSGEIEGIPTSLPKDWNLFNGYLIGPDADLSGADLTDIDLSEAKISGVRSGGITGSPQALPDEWIIVNGYLVGPSAKLERADFSGKDLVGVDFSSADLEEADFSGADLTGAILTDTDLSEAVFSETEISGITSGDISGTPAILPEGWKIVNGYLMGPTAIIEEADLSGADLEGLDLSEAKMKGVQSGNVKGEPLAMPENWVIINGYLIGPGANLEGIDLKEMDLSEVDLTGISSGSVKGEPLALPEGWTIVKGYLVGPTADLREANFTEVDFTDADLSGTNLEEVNFTKGNLTDANLFGSTGLDSVEFKDANLDGIILPDGYEYINGYVAGGERIVPWSVAETKISVLEKRIEELSNGIDPDQTQGGRINSVLIEADQVTGELTLTLRLEESEDLVNWDPVGDVFTRKIILSEGNRFYRFSVEK
;
A
#
# COMPACT_ATOMS: atom_id res chain seq x y z
N ILE A 1 -17.53 27.59 47.92
CA ILE A 1 -18.92 28.12 47.89
C ILE A 1 -18.80 29.62 47.73
N ASP A 2 -19.58 30.22 46.84
CA ASP A 2 -19.71 31.67 46.70
C ASP A 2 -21.19 32.07 46.67
N ALA A 3 -21.51 33.31 47.00
CA ALA A 3 -22.89 33.78 47.14
C ALA A 3 -23.12 35.12 46.44
N GLY A 4 -24.14 35.15 45.59
CA GLY A 4 -24.62 36.36 44.94
C GLY A 4 -25.63 37.12 45.81
N GLY A 5 -26.37 38.05 45.19
CA GLY A 5 -27.34 38.88 45.92
C GLY A 5 -28.47 38.07 46.55
N PHE A 6 -28.94 37.02 45.86
CA PHE A 6 -30.08 36.19 46.29
C PHE A 6 -29.96 34.70 45.87
N HIS A 7 -28.77 34.24 45.48
CA HIS A 7 -28.49 32.87 45.06
C HIS A 7 -27.09 32.45 45.54
N ASN A 8 -26.80 31.15 45.52
CA ASN A 8 -25.54 30.58 45.98
C ASN A 8 -24.98 29.65 44.90
N LEU A 9 -23.66 29.53 44.85
CA LEU A 9 -22.91 28.56 44.06
C LEU A 9 -22.06 27.67 44.96
N ALA A 10 -22.08 26.37 44.75
CA ALA A 10 -21.11 25.44 45.32
C ALA A 10 -20.37 24.71 44.20
N LEU A 11 -19.04 24.84 44.21
CA LEU A 11 -18.16 23.96 43.46
C LEU A 11 -17.94 22.68 44.27
N LYS A 12 -18.22 21.54 43.68
CA LYS A 12 -17.93 20.22 44.25
C LYS A 12 -16.52 19.77 43.89
N GLU A 13 -16.03 18.79 44.65
CA GLU A 13 -14.72 18.16 44.43
C GLU A 13 -14.64 17.41 43.08
N ASP A 14 -15.78 16.98 42.53
CA ASP A 14 -15.89 16.34 41.21
C ASP A 14 -15.88 17.34 40.03
N GLY A 15 -15.66 18.63 40.29
CA GLY A 15 -15.63 19.68 39.26
C GLY A 15 -17.02 20.11 38.75
N THR A 16 -18.11 19.63 39.37
CA THR A 16 -19.47 20.09 39.05
C THR A 16 -19.89 21.28 39.92
N VAL A 17 -20.75 22.14 39.37
CA VAL A 17 -21.32 23.30 40.09
C VAL A 17 -22.77 23.03 40.44
N VAL A 18 -23.17 23.37 41.67
CA VAL A 18 -24.57 23.40 42.10
C VAL A 18 -24.95 24.83 42.44
N ALA A 19 -26.08 25.29 41.93
CA ALA A 19 -26.62 26.60 42.23
C ALA A 19 -28.03 26.50 42.82
N TRP A 20 -28.35 27.37 43.79
CA TRP A 20 -29.68 27.41 44.41
C TRP A 20 -30.04 28.82 44.89
N GLY A 21 -31.35 29.12 44.97
CA GLY A 21 -31.88 30.41 45.41
C GLY A 21 -32.75 31.06 44.34
N ARG A 22 -32.73 32.40 44.27
CA ARG A 22 -33.52 33.16 43.30
C ARG A 22 -33.02 32.92 41.88
N ASP A 23 -33.95 32.66 40.95
CA ASP A 23 -33.62 32.27 39.57
C ASP A 23 -34.32 33.11 38.48
N ASN A 24 -34.78 34.32 38.82
CA ASN A 24 -35.58 35.14 37.89
C ASN A 24 -34.79 35.60 36.63
N TYR A 25 -33.47 35.41 36.59
CA TYR A 25 -32.59 35.68 35.46
C TYR A 25 -31.71 34.46 35.13
N GLU A 26 -32.16 33.24 35.50
CA GLU A 26 -31.42 31.98 35.27
C GLU A 26 -30.08 31.88 36.02
N GLN A 27 -29.83 32.74 37.01
CA GLN A 27 -28.59 32.75 37.79
C GLN A 27 -28.43 31.55 38.76
N ALA A 28 -29.49 30.79 39.02
CA ALA A 28 -29.43 29.51 39.74
C ALA A 28 -29.55 28.29 38.80
N ARG A 29 -29.66 28.52 37.48
CA ARG A 29 -29.64 27.48 36.46
C ARG A 29 -28.22 27.31 35.92
N VAL A 30 -27.51 26.31 36.43
CA VAL A 30 -26.16 25.97 35.95
C VAL A 30 -26.23 25.56 34.46
N PRO A 31 -25.34 26.09 33.59
CA PRO A 31 -25.30 25.71 32.19
C PRO A 31 -25.17 24.20 32.00
N GLU A 32 -25.91 23.66 31.04
CA GLU A 32 -25.86 22.24 30.72
C GLU A 32 -24.45 21.87 30.22
N GLY A 33 -23.90 20.76 30.72
CA GLY A 33 -22.56 20.31 30.37
C GLY A 33 -21.40 21.02 31.08
N LEU A 34 -21.66 21.94 32.02
CA LEU A 34 -20.59 22.58 32.79
C LEU A 34 -19.95 21.60 33.80
N SER A 35 -18.75 21.13 33.46
CA SER A 35 -17.90 20.24 34.28
C SER A 35 -16.43 20.71 34.23
N GLY A 36 -15.55 20.07 35.01
CA GLY A 36 -14.13 20.43 35.07
C GLY A 36 -13.88 21.80 35.71
N VAL A 37 -14.82 22.32 36.51
CA VAL A 37 -14.70 23.65 37.12
C VAL A 37 -13.68 23.62 38.25
N ILE A 38 -12.75 24.57 38.27
CA ILE A 38 -11.73 24.73 39.32
C ILE A 38 -11.94 25.98 40.18
N ALA A 39 -12.70 26.96 39.69
CA ALA A 39 -13.07 28.13 40.46
C ALA A 39 -14.45 28.68 40.07
N ILE A 40 -15.13 29.31 41.03
CA ILE A 40 -16.46 29.92 40.86
C ILE A 40 -16.48 31.32 41.46
N ALA A 41 -17.23 32.22 40.84
CA ALA A 41 -17.52 33.55 41.33
C ALA A 41 -18.99 33.91 41.10
N ALA A 42 -19.67 34.42 42.13
CA ALA A 42 -21.07 34.83 42.09
C ALA A 42 -21.16 36.37 42.22
N GLY A 43 -21.63 37.02 41.15
CA GLY A 43 -22.02 38.43 41.17
C GLY A 43 -23.42 38.64 41.76
N THR A 44 -23.94 39.87 41.73
CA THR A 44 -25.25 40.18 42.33
C THR A 44 -26.39 39.34 41.75
N VAL A 45 -26.34 39.04 40.45
CA VAL A 45 -27.37 38.31 39.69
C VAL A 45 -26.78 37.57 38.47
N HIS A 46 -25.45 37.33 38.44
CA HIS A 46 -24.73 36.61 37.40
C HIS A 46 -23.60 35.78 38.04
N ASN A 47 -22.98 34.90 37.29
CA ASN A 47 -21.93 34.00 37.74
C ASN A 47 -20.83 33.88 36.68
N ILE A 48 -19.62 33.53 37.12
CA ILE A 48 -18.51 33.10 36.26
C ILE A 48 -17.94 31.82 36.88
N ALA A 49 -17.66 30.82 36.05
CA ALA A 49 -16.91 29.62 36.42
C ALA A 49 -15.65 29.51 35.54
N LEU A 50 -14.51 29.16 36.13
CA LEU A 50 -13.26 28.85 35.44
C LEU A 50 -13.09 27.33 35.41
N LYS A 51 -12.90 26.77 34.23
CA LYS A 51 -12.59 25.36 34.01
C LYS A 51 -11.09 25.08 34.10
N ASP A 52 -10.73 23.82 34.30
CA ASP A 52 -9.35 23.31 34.31
C ASP A 52 -8.61 23.55 32.98
N ASP A 53 -9.33 23.55 31.86
CA ASP A 53 -8.84 23.92 30.53
C ASP A 53 -8.63 25.44 30.33
N GLY A 54 -8.89 26.26 31.35
CA GLY A 54 -8.73 27.71 31.31
C GLY A 54 -9.93 28.47 30.71
N ILE A 55 -10.92 27.77 30.16
CA ILE A 55 -12.13 28.39 29.63
C ILE A 55 -13.01 28.83 30.79
N MET A 56 -13.44 30.09 30.76
CA MET A 56 -14.47 30.63 31.63
C MET A 56 -15.83 30.62 30.95
N THR A 57 -16.85 30.30 31.75
CA THR A 57 -18.27 30.34 31.36
C THR A 57 -19.01 31.28 32.30
N GLY A 58 -19.66 32.30 31.75
CA GLY A 58 -20.55 33.18 32.51
C GLY A 58 -22.02 32.90 32.23
N TRP A 59 -22.89 33.07 33.24
CA TRP A 59 -24.35 32.91 33.10
C TRP A 59 -25.14 33.74 34.11
N GLY A 60 -26.45 33.86 33.89
CA GLY A 60 -27.36 34.69 34.67
C GLY A 60 -27.72 35.99 33.93
N ARG A 61 -28.06 37.05 34.67
CA ARG A 61 -28.42 38.34 34.06
C ARG A 61 -27.23 38.91 33.29
N ASN A 62 -27.41 39.27 32.02
CA ASN A 62 -26.34 39.83 31.17
C ASN A 62 -26.62 41.23 30.56
N ASN A 63 -27.52 42.04 31.14
CA ASN A 63 -27.94 43.31 30.52
C ASN A 63 -26.85 44.42 30.43
N TYR A 64 -25.69 44.23 31.06
CA TYR A 64 -24.51 45.10 31.03
C TYR A 64 -23.24 44.30 30.70
N ASP A 65 -23.39 43.17 30.01
CA ASP A 65 -22.28 42.27 29.64
C ASP A 65 -21.53 41.67 30.84
N GLN A 66 -22.11 41.71 32.04
CA GLN A 66 -21.47 41.23 33.27
C GLN A 66 -21.36 39.69 33.39
N ALA A 67 -22.12 38.96 32.57
CA ALA A 67 -21.97 37.50 32.42
C ALA A 67 -21.19 37.15 31.13
N GLU A 68 -20.80 38.15 30.34
CA GLU A 68 -19.96 37.96 29.16
C GLU A 68 -18.51 37.76 29.61
N VAL A 69 -17.86 36.71 29.12
CA VAL A 69 -16.43 36.53 29.34
C VAL A 69 -15.67 37.34 28.29
N LEU A 70 -14.89 38.32 28.74
CA LEU A 70 -14.15 39.20 27.83
C LEU A 70 -13.19 38.41 26.93
N ILE A 71 -13.16 38.80 25.66
CA ILE A 71 -12.19 38.30 24.66
C ILE A 71 -10.77 38.46 25.23
N GLY A 72 -9.99 37.38 25.19
CA GLY A 72 -8.62 37.33 25.70
C GLY A 72 -8.49 36.84 27.15
N LEU A 73 -9.60 36.62 27.88
CA LEU A 73 -9.55 35.89 29.15
C LEU A 73 -9.78 34.38 29.00
N ASN A 74 -10.43 33.95 27.91
CA ASN A 74 -10.46 32.55 27.50
C ASN A 74 -9.24 32.22 26.63
N PRO A 75 -8.79 30.95 26.63
CA PRO A 75 -7.86 30.45 25.62
C PRO A 75 -8.34 30.81 24.22
N ALA A 76 -7.39 31.07 23.32
CA ALA A 76 -7.71 31.43 21.95
C ALA A 76 -8.40 30.27 21.22
N ASP A 77 -9.47 30.59 20.49
CA ASP A 77 -10.06 29.72 19.50
C ASP A 77 -9.39 30.04 18.15
N LEU A 78 -8.51 29.15 17.71
CA LEU A 78 -7.71 29.27 16.48
C LEU A 78 -8.10 28.18 15.47
N ARG A 79 -9.32 27.65 15.58
CA ARG A 79 -9.84 26.66 14.63
C ARG A 79 -9.88 27.25 13.23
N GLU A 80 -9.49 26.45 12.24
CA GLU A 80 -9.43 26.85 10.83
C GLU A 80 -8.51 28.05 10.54
N ALA A 81 -7.71 28.48 11.52
CA ALA A 81 -6.82 29.62 11.36
C ALA A 81 -5.65 29.27 10.43
N ASN A 82 -5.26 30.20 9.57
CA ASN A 82 -4.00 30.11 8.85
C ASN A 82 -2.87 30.58 9.75
N LEU A 83 -2.10 29.63 10.28
CA LEU A 83 -0.95 29.85 11.15
C LEU A 83 0.35 29.41 10.47
N ARG A 84 0.35 29.29 9.14
CA ARG A 84 1.49 28.81 8.36
C ARG A 84 2.72 29.67 8.61
N GLY A 85 3.82 29.03 8.98
CA GLY A 85 5.08 29.74 9.26
C GLY A 85 5.09 30.55 10.55
N ALA A 86 4.08 30.42 11.42
CA ALA A 86 4.08 31.10 12.70
C ALA A 86 5.17 30.53 13.62
N ASP A 87 5.70 31.38 14.51
CA ASP A 87 6.63 30.98 15.55
C ASP A 87 5.88 30.77 16.87
N PHE A 88 5.86 29.53 17.33
CA PHE A 88 5.26 29.08 18.58
C PHE A 88 6.29 28.82 19.68
N SER A 89 7.54 29.24 19.49
CA SER A 89 8.58 29.08 20.50
C SER A 89 8.21 29.78 21.82
N GLY A 90 8.19 29.03 22.92
CA GLY A 90 7.79 29.53 24.25
C GLY A 90 6.30 29.89 24.38
N ALA A 91 5.46 29.49 23.42
CA ALA A 91 4.05 29.83 23.45
C ALA A 91 3.29 29.08 24.55
N LYS A 92 2.26 29.74 25.12
CA LYS A 92 1.36 29.14 26.11
C LYS A 92 0.11 28.64 25.43
N LEU A 93 -0.01 27.33 25.26
CA LEU A 93 -1.10 26.71 24.48
C LEU A 93 -2.15 26.00 25.33
N SER A 94 -2.06 26.07 26.66
CA SER A 94 -3.08 25.51 27.55
C SER A 94 -4.48 26.01 27.16
N GLY A 95 -5.38 25.09 26.82
CA GLY A 95 -6.77 25.42 26.49
C GLY A 95 -7.03 25.82 25.03
N VAL A 96 -5.98 26.18 24.26
CA VAL A 96 -6.11 26.68 22.88
C VAL A 96 -6.66 25.59 21.97
N GLN A 97 -7.60 25.96 21.10
CA GLN A 97 -8.21 25.07 20.11
C GLN A 97 -7.57 25.31 18.74
N LEU A 98 -6.99 24.26 18.14
CA LEU A 98 -6.27 24.34 16.85
C LEU A 98 -6.81 23.36 15.81
N ASN A 99 -7.95 22.69 16.03
CA ASN A 99 -8.48 21.79 15.01
C ASN A 99 -8.67 22.52 13.67
N ASP A 100 -8.26 21.85 12.61
CA ASP A 100 -8.30 22.32 11.22
C ASP A 100 -7.47 23.59 10.93
N ALA A 101 -6.64 24.03 11.88
CA ALA A 101 -5.69 25.12 11.64
C ALA A 101 -4.56 24.66 10.71
N ASP A 102 -4.08 25.56 9.85
CA ASP A 102 -2.89 25.33 9.04
C ASP A 102 -1.65 25.62 9.88
N LEU A 103 -1.01 24.57 10.38
CA LEU A 103 0.25 24.63 11.13
C LEU A 103 1.48 24.35 10.25
N SER A 104 1.33 24.27 8.93
CA SER A 104 2.48 23.99 8.05
C SER A 104 3.59 25.03 8.25
N ARG A 105 4.85 24.59 8.25
CA ARG A 105 6.05 25.42 8.44
C ARG A 105 6.14 26.13 9.78
N VAL A 106 5.31 25.76 10.75
CA VAL A 106 5.38 26.35 12.10
C VAL A 106 6.71 25.95 12.75
N ASN A 107 7.39 26.95 13.31
CA ASN A 107 8.52 26.74 14.21
C ASN A 107 8.00 26.62 15.63
N SER A 108 8.51 25.67 16.41
CA SER A 108 8.09 25.48 17.80
C SER A 108 9.22 24.99 18.68
N GLY A 109 9.00 25.08 19.99
CA GLY A 109 9.94 24.66 21.03
C GLY A 109 9.55 25.31 22.35
N GLU A 110 9.86 24.66 23.47
CA GLU A 110 9.55 25.19 24.81
C GLU A 110 8.07 25.58 25.02
N ILE A 111 7.12 24.94 24.30
CA ILE A 111 5.70 25.21 24.48
C ILE A 111 5.25 24.84 25.90
N GLU A 112 4.54 25.78 26.55
CA GLU A 112 3.93 25.59 27.86
C GLU A 112 2.46 25.20 27.73
N GLY A 113 2.07 24.10 28.40
CA GLY A 113 0.69 23.64 28.47
C GLY A 113 0.27 22.80 27.26
N ILE A 114 -0.96 22.27 27.33
CA ILE A 114 -1.48 21.32 26.34
C ILE A 114 -2.69 21.96 25.63
N PRO A 115 -2.68 22.10 24.29
CA PRO A 115 -3.84 22.54 23.54
C PRO A 115 -4.99 21.53 23.67
N THR A 116 -6.23 22.00 23.60
CA THR A 116 -7.41 21.14 23.72
C THR A 116 -7.74 20.40 22.43
N SER A 117 -7.26 20.91 21.29
CA SER A 117 -7.30 20.23 20.00
C SER A 117 -6.10 20.61 19.16
N LEU A 118 -5.66 19.68 18.31
CA LEU A 118 -4.66 19.88 17.25
C LEU A 118 -5.26 19.50 15.89
N PRO A 119 -4.71 19.99 14.77
CA PRO A 119 -5.02 19.47 13.45
C PRO A 119 -4.70 17.97 13.37
N LYS A 120 -5.33 17.29 12.41
CA LYS A 120 -5.02 15.89 12.12
C LYS A 120 -3.51 15.72 11.86
N ASP A 121 -2.94 14.62 12.36
CA ASP A 121 -1.53 14.23 12.18
C ASP A 121 -0.49 15.14 12.89
N TRP A 122 -0.95 16.14 13.65
CA TRP A 122 -0.10 16.99 14.51
C TRP A 122 -0.14 16.53 15.97
N ASN A 123 1.01 16.56 16.63
CA ASN A 123 1.16 16.20 18.03
C ASN A 123 2.09 17.18 18.77
N LEU A 124 1.92 17.28 20.08
CA LEU A 124 2.83 18.03 20.96
C LEU A 124 3.79 17.05 21.63
N PHE A 125 5.07 17.06 21.21
CA PHE A 125 6.14 16.24 21.78
C PHE A 125 7.09 17.11 22.59
N ASN A 126 7.10 16.95 23.90
CA ASN A 126 8.05 17.61 24.80
C ASN A 126 8.27 19.12 24.51
N GLY A 127 7.18 19.85 24.25
CA GLY A 127 7.24 21.29 23.95
C GLY A 127 7.36 21.66 22.47
N TYR A 128 7.37 20.69 21.55
CA TYR A 128 7.39 20.89 20.09
C TYR A 128 6.07 20.45 19.45
N LEU A 129 5.48 21.30 18.61
CA LEU A 129 4.42 20.89 17.70
C LEU A 129 5.05 20.25 16.47
N ILE A 130 4.82 18.95 16.31
CA ILE A 130 5.41 18.16 15.23
C ILE A 130 4.27 17.53 14.43
N GLY A 131 4.33 17.74 13.12
CA GLY A 131 3.40 17.23 12.13
C GLY A 131 3.94 17.51 10.73
N PRO A 132 3.14 17.28 9.69
CA PRO A 132 3.55 17.50 8.31
C PRO A 132 4.00 18.94 8.07
N ASP A 133 5.08 19.12 7.30
CA ASP A 133 5.68 20.42 6.97
C ASP A 133 6.22 21.25 8.16
N ALA A 134 6.30 20.71 9.38
CA ALA A 134 6.83 21.45 10.53
C ALA A 134 8.28 21.92 10.31
N ASP A 135 8.66 23.06 10.90
CA ASP A 135 10.04 23.53 10.91
C ASP A 135 10.70 23.12 12.24
N LEU A 136 11.66 22.21 12.14
CA LEU A 136 12.43 21.67 13.27
C LEU A 136 13.89 22.15 13.23
N SER A 137 14.17 23.22 12.49
CA SER A 137 15.52 23.79 12.42
C SER A 137 16.00 24.23 13.81
N GLY A 138 17.14 23.71 14.24
CA GLY A 138 17.72 24.00 15.55
C GLY A 138 17.02 23.34 16.75
N ALA A 139 16.06 22.43 16.52
CA ALA A 139 15.35 21.75 17.60
C ALA A 139 16.28 20.84 18.41
N ASP A 140 16.07 20.80 19.73
CA ASP A 140 16.64 19.78 20.61
C ASP A 140 15.65 18.62 20.74
N LEU A 141 15.98 17.50 20.11
CA LEU A 141 15.15 16.30 20.09
C LEU A 141 15.57 15.26 21.15
N THR A 142 16.37 15.66 22.14
CA THR A 142 16.80 14.75 23.22
C THR A 142 15.62 14.04 23.87
N ASP A 143 15.68 12.71 23.89
CA ASP A 143 14.70 11.82 24.53
C ASP A 143 13.26 11.95 23.98
N ILE A 144 13.07 12.55 22.78
CA ILE A 144 11.76 12.59 22.13
C ILE A 144 11.54 11.29 21.34
N ASP A 145 10.40 10.64 21.56
CA ASP A 145 9.94 9.50 20.78
C ASP A 145 9.07 9.97 19.61
N LEU A 146 9.62 9.88 18.39
CA LEU A 146 8.96 10.27 17.14
C LEU A 146 8.47 9.07 16.33
N SER A 147 8.48 7.85 16.87
CA SER A 147 8.15 6.62 16.12
C SER A 147 6.81 6.69 15.38
N GLU A 148 5.80 7.33 15.97
CA GLU A 148 4.45 7.49 15.41
C GLU A 148 4.21 8.87 14.77
N ALA A 149 5.23 9.73 14.72
CA ALA A 149 5.09 11.09 14.22
C ALA A 149 4.94 11.11 12.69
N LYS A 150 4.02 11.94 12.18
CA LYS A 150 3.88 12.21 10.75
C LYS A 150 4.74 13.43 10.39
N ILE A 151 5.95 13.17 9.89
CA ILE A 151 6.97 14.19 9.62
C ILE A 151 7.28 14.38 8.13
N SER A 152 6.34 14.04 7.25
CA SER A 152 6.50 14.32 5.81
C SER A 152 6.65 15.83 5.57
N GLY A 153 7.56 16.26 4.70
CA GLY A 153 7.75 17.67 4.37
C GLY A 153 8.49 18.51 5.42
N VAL A 154 8.98 17.91 6.51
CA VAL A 154 9.63 18.68 7.58
C VAL A 154 10.90 19.37 7.09
N ARG A 155 11.10 20.60 7.56
CA ARG A 155 12.38 21.32 7.46
C ARG A 155 13.23 21.00 8.68
N SER A 156 14.51 20.80 8.46
CA SER A 156 15.46 20.55 9.54
C SER A 156 16.84 21.13 9.22
N GLY A 157 17.73 21.06 10.20
CA GLY A 157 19.09 21.58 10.12
C GLY A 157 19.53 22.08 11.50
N GLY A 158 20.73 21.67 11.93
CA GLY A 158 21.23 22.02 13.27
C GLY A 158 20.44 21.39 14.42
N ILE A 159 19.72 20.29 14.19
CA ILE A 159 19.10 19.49 15.25
C ILE A 159 20.18 19.04 16.24
N THR A 160 19.88 19.17 17.52
CA THR A 160 20.71 18.67 18.61
C THR A 160 19.99 17.58 19.39
N GLY A 161 20.75 16.87 20.24
CA GLY A 161 20.21 15.78 21.02
C GLY A 161 20.11 14.47 20.23
N SER A 162 19.66 13.42 20.91
CA SER A 162 19.36 12.14 20.28
C SER A 162 17.92 11.77 20.60
N PRO A 163 17.04 11.62 19.60
CA PRO A 163 15.69 11.15 19.83
C PRO A 163 15.71 9.71 20.32
N GLN A 164 14.69 9.35 21.10
CA GLN A 164 14.51 7.99 21.61
C GLN A 164 14.17 7.02 20.46
N ALA A 165 13.36 7.48 19.51
CA ALA A 165 13.01 6.76 18.29
C ALA A 165 12.62 7.74 17.19
N LEU A 166 12.79 7.31 15.94
CA LEU A 166 12.31 7.97 14.73
C LEU A 166 11.29 7.06 14.03
N PRO A 167 10.46 7.59 13.12
CA PRO A 167 9.70 6.74 12.21
C PRO A 167 10.64 5.83 11.42
N ASP A 168 10.11 4.70 10.94
CA ASP A 168 10.84 3.83 10.02
C ASP A 168 11.34 4.64 8.80
N GLU A 169 12.52 4.28 8.27
CA GLU A 169 13.20 4.95 7.14
C GLU A 169 13.81 6.33 7.45
N TRP A 170 13.50 6.95 8.58
CA TRP A 170 14.07 8.25 8.96
C TRP A 170 15.34 8.11 9.80
N ILE A 171 16.35 8.92 9.47
CA ILE A 171 17.62 9.00 10.20
C ILE A 171 17.99 10.46 10.49
N ILE A 172 18.94 10.67 11.40
CA ILE A 172 19.57 11.99 11.59
C ILE A 172 20.98 11.97 11.02
N VAL A 173 21.23 12.88 10.08
CA VAL A 173 22.55 13.06 9.46
C VAL A 173 22.96 14.52 9.58
N ASN A 174 24.07 14.78 10.26
CA ASN A 174 24.64 16.12 10.42
C ASN A 174 23.65 17.20 10.93
N GLY A 175 22.69 16.81 11.79
CA GLY A 175 21.66 17.70 12.33
C GLY A 175 20.45 17.91 11.42
N TYR A 176 20.30 17.10 10.38
CA TYR A 176 19.10 17.04 9.53
C TYR A 176 18.34 15.75 9.79
N LEU A 177 17.01 15.82 9.78
CA LEU A 177 16.13 14.66 9.67
C LEU A 177 16.04 14.30 8.19
N VAL A 178 16.60 13.14 7.83
CA VAL A 178 16.67 12.64 6.47
C VAL A 178 15.71 11.48 6.32
N GLY A 179 14.88 11.55 5.28
CA GLY A 179 13.88 10.57 4.93
C GLY A 179 12.98 11.10 3.80
N PRO A 180 11.94 10.33 3.42
CA PRO A 180 11.05 10.70 2.33
C PRO A 180 10.42 12.08 2.54
N SER A 181 10.33 12.88 1.48
CA SER A 181 9.75 14.23 1.44
C SER A 181 10.41 15.29 2.32
N ALA A 182 11.53 14.98 2.98
CA ALA A 182 12.25 15.93 3.81
C ALA A 182 12.70 17.17 3.01
N LYS A 183 12.69 18.33 3.68
CA LYS A 183 13.17 19.60 3.14
C LYS A 183 14.61 19.81 3.61
N LEU A 184 15.55 19.50 2.71
CA LEU A 184 16.98 19.35 2.94
C LEU A 184 17.78 20.33 2.08
N GLU A 185 17.18 21.47 1.74
CA GLU A 185 17.82 22.51 0.94
C GLU A 185 19.14 22.93 1.60
N ARG A 186 20.24 22.92 0.83
CA ARG A 186 21.60 23.27 1.29
C ARG A 186 22.16 22.40 2.40
N ALA A 187 21.62 21.19 2.61
CA ALA A 187 22.15 20.28 3.61
C ALA A 187 23.56 19.80 3.26
N ASP A 188 24.42 19.69 4.28
CA ASP A 188 25.79 19.16 4.15
C ASP A 188 25.81 17.69 4.56
N PHE A 189 25.89 16.82 3.55
CA PHE A 189 26.04 15.38 3.67
C PHE A 189 27.45 14.91 3.26
N SER A 190 28.43 15.81 3.23
CA SER A 190 29.78 15.48 2.81
C SER A 190 30.40 14.37 3.68
N GLY A 191 30.95 13.35 3.02
CA GLY A 191 31.61 12.21 3.67
C GLY A 191 30.69 11.34 4.55
N LYS A 192 29.37 11.38 4.35
CA LYS A 192 28.40 10.61 5.15
C LYS A 192 28.07 9.27 4.50
N ASP A 193 27.76 8.30 5.34
CA ASP A 193 27.18 7.01 4.96
C ASP A 193 25.66 7.20 4.82
N LEU A 194 25.17 7.07 3.59
CA LEU A 194 23.77 7.22 3.20
C LEU A 194 23.29 5.98 2.42
N VAL A 195 23.90 4.82 2.69
CA VAL A 195 23.56 3.57 2.02
C VAL A 195 22.10 3.21 2.26
N GLY A 196 21.35 3.02 1.18
CA GLY A 196 19.94 2.64 1.21
C GLY A 196 18.98 3.70 1.77
N VAL A 197 19.44 4.95 1.94
CA VAL A 197 18.58 6.02 2.44
C VAL A 197 17.53 6.38 1.39
N ASP A 198 16.29 6.53 1.87
CA ASP A 198 15.17 6.94 1.03
C ASP A 198 15.03 8.48 1.02
N PHE A 199 15.31 9.09 -0.13
CA PHE A 199 15.13 10.51 -0.41
C PHE A 199 13.90 10.77 -1.32
N SER A 200 12.99 9.81 -1.47
CA SER A 200 11.81 9.96 -2.33
C SER A 200 11.06 11.25 -2.02
N SER A 201 10.76 12.06 -3.03
CA SER A 201 10.11 13.38 -2.92
C SER A 201 10.87 14.44 -2.09
N ALA A 202 12.12 14.18 -1.71
CA ALA A 202 12.92 15.12 -0.92
C ALA A 202 13.34 16.33 -1.75
N ASP A 203 13.52 17.45 -1.06
CA ASP A 203 14.06 18.67 -1.63
C ASP A 203 15.56 18.75 -1.29
N LEU A 204 16.41 18.46 -2.27
CA LEU A 204 17.87 18.43 -2.14
C LEU A 204 18.52 19.58 -2.91
N GLU A 205 17.78 20.68 -3.15
CA GLU A 205 18.31 21.87 -3.80
C GLU A 205 19.59 22.34 -3.08
N GLU A 206 20.69 22.48 -3.82
CA GLU A 206 22.02 22.87 -3.32
C GLU A 206 22.62 21.95 -2.22
N ALA A 207 22.11 20.73 -2.04
CA ALA A 207 22.68 19.79 -1.08
C ALA A 207 24.08 19.30 -1.51
N ASP A 208 24.98 19.13 -0.54
CA ASP A 208 26.35 18.68 -0.75
C ASP A 208 26.52 17.21 -0.35
N PHE A 209 26.69 16.33 -1.34
CA PHE A 209 26.97 14.90 -1.17
C PHE A 209 28.44 14.55 -1.39
N SER A 210 29.35 15.53 -1.37
CA SER A 210 30.75 15.30 -1.75
C SER A 210 31.40 14.22 -0.87
N GLY A 211 31.92 13.17 -1.50
CA GLY A 211 32.52 12.02 -0.80
C GLY A 211 31.57 11.16 0.03
N ALA A 212 30.25 11.36 -0.08
CA ALA A 212 29.25 10.51 0.57
C ALA A 212 29.10 9.15 -0.14
N ASP A 213 28.55 8.16 0.55
CA ASP A 213 28.15 6.87 -0.03
C ASP A 213 26.62 6.79 -0.12
N LEU A 214 26.09 6.80 -1.34
CA LEU A 214 24.67 6.70 -1.64
C LEU A 214 24.32 5.33 -2.23
N THR A 215 25.13 4.30 -2.02
CA THR A 215 24.86 2.96 -2.57
C THR A 215 23.45 2.48 -2.20
N GLY A 216 22.63 2.17 -3.20
CA GLY A 216 21.25 1.71 -3.00
C GLY A 216 20.25 2.80 -2.58
N ALA A 217 20.63 4.08 -2.56
CA ALA A 217 19.72 5.16 -2.19
C ALA A 217 18.57 5.31 -3.22
N ILE A 218 17.45 5.83 -2.74
CA ILE A 218 16.23 6.05 -3.54
C ILE A 218 16.06 7.56 -3.76
N LEU A 219 15.99 7.98 -5.02
CA LEU A 219 15.93 9.38 -5.47
C LEU A 219 14.76 9.60 -6.43
N THR A 220 13.60 9.02 -6.13
CA THR A 220 12.38 9.23 -6.93
C THR A 220 11.74 10.57 -6.58
N ASP A 221 11.15 11.28 -7.56
CA ASP A 221 10.47 12.58 -7.38
C ASP A 221 11.32 13.64 -6.64
N THR A 222 12.64 13.55 -6.75
CA THR A 222 13.57 14.35 -5.95
C THR A 222 14.01 15.60 -6.71
N ASP A 223 14.11 16.75 -6.04
CA ASP A 223 14.72 17.95 -6.60
C ASP A 223 16.24 17.93 -6.35
N LEU A 224 17.03 17.80 -7.42
CA LEU A 224 18.50 17.82 -7.37
C LEU A 224 19.11 19.11 -7.94
N SER A 225 18.34 20.20 -8.01
CA SER A 225 18.81 21.49 -8.49
C SER A 225 20.08 21.93 -7.77
N GLU A 226 21.18 22.15 -8.52
CA GLU A 226 22.47 22.60 -8.00
C GLU A 226 23.11 21.68 -6.92
N ALA A 227 22.60 20.46 -6.73
CA ALA A 227 23.20 19.50 -5.82
C ALA A 227 24.60 19.07 -6.30
N VAL A 228 25.49 18.75 -5.35
CA VAL A 228 26.89 18.45 -5.61
C VAL A 228 27.22 17.00 -5.25
N PHE A 229 27.62 16.20 -6.24
CA PHE A 229 28.01 14.80 -6.08
C PHE A 229 29.51 14.56 -6.35
N SER A 230 30.37 15.47 -5.89
CA SER A 230 31.82 15.36 -6.15
C SER A 230 32.43 14.19 -5.37
N GLU A 231 33.09 13.25 -6.06
CA GLU A 231 33.71 12.08 -5.42
C GLU A 231 32.70 11.20 -4.63
N THR A 232 31.40 11.32 -4.92
CA THR A 232 30.35 10.54 -4.28
C THR A 232 30.36 9.10 -4.79
N GLU A 233 30.26 8.13 -3.88
CA GLU A 233 30.03 6.73 -4.23
C GLU A 233 28.54 6.56 -4.57
N ILE A 234 28.27 6.22 -5.82
CA ILE A 234 26.92 6.04 -6.34
C ILE A 234 26.85 4.70 -7.06
N SER A 235 25.98 3.81 -6.58
CA SER A 235 25.74 2.50 -7.20
C SER A 235 24.36 1.99 -6.80
N GLY A 236 23.70 1.24 -7.67
CA GLY A 236 22.38 0.67 -7.36
C GLY A 236 21.30 1.70 -7.04
N ILE A 237 21.40 2.92 -7.59
CA ILE A 237 20.42 3.99 -7.33
C ILE A 237 19.10 3.69 -8.01
N THR A 238 18.01 3.78 -7.24
CA THR A 238 16.65 3.86 -7.78
C THR A 238 16.29 5.32 -7.99
N SER A 239 15.88 5.70 -9.20
CA SER A 239 15.48 7.08 -9.50
C SER A 239 14.31 7.13 -10.47
N GLY A 240 13.67 8.30 -10.56
CA GLY A 240 12.57 8.59 -11.47
C GLY A 240 11.99 9.96 -11.11
N ASP A 241 11.40 10.65 -12.08
CA ASP A 241 10.81 11.98 -11.87
C ASP A 241 11.75 13.02 -11.19
N ILE A 242 13.07 12.87 -11.37
CA ILE A 242 14.03 13.85 -10.87
C ILE A 242 13.79 15.20 -11.54
N SER A 243 13.73 16.23 -10.72
CA SER A 243 13.69 17.63 -11.15
C SER A 243 15.03 18.33 -10.85
N GLY A 244 15.24 19.47 -11.52
CA GLY A 244 16.49 20.21 -11.39
C GLY A 244 17.64 19.65 -12.21
N THR A 245 18.79 20.32 -12.12
CA THR A 245 20.04 19.85 -12.72
C THR A 245 21.13 19.96 -11.66
N PRO A 246 21.77 18.84 -11.26
CA PRO A 246 22.89 18.87 -10.34
C PRO A 246 24.02 19.74 -10.87
N ALA A 247 24.70 20.44 -9.98
CA ALA A 247 25.88 21.21 -10.33
C ALA A 247 27.03 20.28 -10.76
N ILE A 248 27.16 19.13 -10.10
CA ILE A 248 28.19 18.12 -10.36
C ILE A 248 27.56 16.73 -10.22
N LEU A 249 27.78 15.86 -11.21
CA LEU A 249 27.49 14.42 -11.14
C LEU A 249 28.79 13.60 -11.19
N PRO A 250 28.81 12.37 -10.65
CA PRO A 250 29.93 11.46 -10.81
C PRO A 250 30.15 11.11 -12.29
N GLU A 251 31.40 10.77 -12.65
CA GLU A 251 31.73 10.37 -14.03
C GLU A 251 30.90 9.16 -14.46
N GLY A 252 30.39 9.17 -15.70
CA GLY A 252 29.56 8.10 -16.24
C GLY A 252 28.07 8.20 -15.91
N TRP A 253 27.66 9.13 -15.04
CA TRP A 253 26.27 9.35 -14.67
C TRP A 253 25.67 10.60 -15.33
N LYS A 254 24.41 10.51 -15.75
CA LYS A 254 23.64 11.61 -16.35
C LYS A 254 22.18 11.53 -15.96
N ILE A 255 21.48 12.66 -15.96
CA ILE A 255 20.02 12.67 -15.92
C ILE A 255 19.48 12.58 -17.34
N VAL A 256 18.62 11.59 -17.59
CA VAL A 256 17.93 11.35 -18.86
C VAL A 256 16.46 11.13 -18.56
N ASN A 257 15.58 11.97 -19.12
CA ASN A 257 14.12 11.90 -18.92
C ASN A 257 13.69 11.82 -17.42
N GLY A 258 14.42 12.46 -16.51
CA GLY A 258 14.11 12.42 -15.06
C GLY A 258 14.69 11.22 -14.32
N TYR A 259 15.51 10.40 -14.97
CA TYR A 259 16.19 9.25 -14.36
C TYR A 259 17.69 9.52 -14.27
N LEU A 260 18.29 9.21 -13.13
CA LEU A 260 19.73 9.22 -12.95
C LEU A 260 20.29 7.90 -13.52
N MET A 261 20.83 7.97 -14.73
CA MET A 261 21.31 6.82 -15.48
C MET A 261 22.84 6.75 -15.45
N GLY A 262 23.36 5.54 -15.31
CA GLY A 262 24.78 5.22 -15.27
C GLY A 262 24.97 3.73 -14.94
N PRO A 263 26.21 3.30 -14.64
CA PRO A 263 26.47 1.91 -14.28
C PRO A 263 25.67 1.50 -13.05
N THR A 264 25.14 0.27 -13.03
CA THR A 264 24.37 -0.28 -11.89
C THR A 264 23.05 0.44 -11.54
N ALA A 265 22.64 1.47 -12.29
CA ALA A 265 21.38 2.19 -12.04
C ALA A 265 20.17 1.23 -12.05
N ILE A 266 19.20 1.47 -11.18
CA ILE A 266 17.93 0.76 -11.13
C ILE A 266 16.88 1.64 -11.82
N ILE A 267 16.41 1.19 -12.98
CA ILE A 267 15.49 1.92 -13.86
C ILE A 267 14.25 1.06 -14.04
N GLU A 268 13.19 1.42 -13.33
CA GLU A 268 11.92 0.70 -13.37
C GLU A 268 10.83 1.58 -13.98
N GLU A 269 10.03 0.99 -14.88
CA GLU A 269 8.84 1.61 -15.49
C GLU A 269 9.12 2.97 -16.18
N ALA A 270 10.35 3.18 -16.63
CA ALA A 270 10.77 4.44 -17.25
C ALA A 270 10.30 4.58 -18.70
N ASP A 271 9.83 5.77 -19.08
CA ASP A 271 9.65 6.14 -20.49
C ASP A 271 10.90 6.85 -21.03
N LEU A 272 11.73 6.09 -21.74
CA LEU A 272 12.94 6.57 -22.41
C LEU A 272 12.69 6.94 -23.87
N SER A 273 11.44 7.19 -24.26
CA SER A 273 11.12 7.66 -25.61
C SER A 273 11.85 8.98 -25.92
N GLY A 274 12.54 9.01 -27.06
CA GLY A 274 13.32 10.16 -27.52
C GLY A 274 14.61 10.43 -26.74
N ALA A 275 14.97 9.58 -25.78
CA ALA A 275 16.17 9.72 -24.97
C ALA A 275 17.45 9.72 -25.82
N ASP A 276 18.46 10.47 -25.36
CA ASP A 276 19.81 10.46 -25.94
C ASP A 276 20.75 9.72 -24.97
N LEU A 277 21.19 8.53 -25.38
CA LEU A 277 22.04 7.65 -24.58
C LEU A 277 23.52 7.73 -25.02
N GLU A 278 23.88 8.71 -25.85
CA GLU A 278 25.25 8.85 -26.37
C GLU A 278 26.29 8.87 -25.25
N GLY A 279 27.24 7.95 -25.34
CA GLY A 279 28.39 7.88 -24.44
C GLY A 279 28.03 7.49 -23.00
N LEU A 280 26.83 6.98 -22.74
CA LEU A 280 26.40 6.52 -21.43
C LEU A 280 26.84 5.07 -21.20
N ASP A 281 27.41 4.79 -20.03
CA ASP A 281 27.71 3.42 -19.61
C ASP A 281 26.53 2.90 -18.79
N LEU A 282 25.79 1.93 -19.33
CA LEU A 282 24.68 1.25 -18.65
C LEU A 282 25.06 -0.16 -18.24
N SER A 283 26.35 -0.48 -18.15
CA SER A 283 26.80 -1.78 -17.66
C SER A 283 26.21 -2.06 -16.27
N GLU A 284 25.73 -3.30 -16.09
CA GLU A 284 25.12 -3.78 -14.85
C GLU A 284 23.87 -3.01 -14.39
N ALA A 285 23.36 -2.04 -15.16
CA ALA A 285 22.11 -1.39 -14.84
C ALA A 285 20.96 -2.40 -14.89
N LYS A 286 20.05 -2.29 -13.92
CA LYS A 286 18.86 -3.14 -13.82
C LYS A 286 17.69 -2.38 -14.42
N MET A 287 17.16 -2.91 -15.52
CA MET A 287 16.06 -2.32 -16.25
C MET A 287 14.85 -3.25 -16.22
N LYS A 288 13.68 -2.72 -15.89
CA LYS A 288 12.41 -3.45 -15.88
C LYS A 288 11.27 -2.51 -16.25
N GLY A 289 10.32 -2.97 -17.06
CA GLY A 289 9.17 -2.17 -17.48
C GLY A 289 9.52 -0.95 -18.34
N VAL A 290 10.76 -0.84 -18.80
CA VAL A 290 11.21 0.33 -19.55
C VAL A 290 10.53 0.38 -20.91
N GLN A 291 9.83 1.48 -21.16
CA GLN A 291 9.28 1.83 -22.47
C GLN A 291 10.27 2.69 -23.23
N SER A 292 10.32 2.53 -24.55
CA SER A 292 11.21 3.32 -25.39
C SER A 292 10.68 3.51 -26.80
N GLY A 293 11.31 4.43 -27.53
CA GLY A 293 11.07 4.67 -28.94
C GLY A 293 11.79 5.91 -29.44
N ASN A 294 12.37 5.87 -30.63
CA ASN A 294 13.21 6.95 -31.17
C ASN A 294 14.40 7.34 -30.27
N VAL A 295 14.94 6.37 -29.52
CA VAL A 295 16.19 6.52 -28.75
C VAL A 295 17.34 6.88 -29.71
N LYS A 296 18.24 7.75 -29.26
CA LYS A 296 19.38 8.27 -30.01
C LYS A 296 20.68 8.02 -29.27
N GLY A 297 21.77 8.15 -30.02
CA GLY A 297 23.12 7.97 -29.50
C GLY A 297 23.50 6.50 -29.35
N GLU A 298 24.80 6.24 -29.34
CA GLU A 298 25.36 4.94 -29.03
C GLU A 298 25.88 4.94 -27.58
N PRO A 299 25.29 4.12 -26.68
CA PRO A 299 25.83 3.94 -25.34
C PRO A 299 27.19 3.23 -25.39
N LEU A 300 28.05 3.49 -24.39
CA LEU A 300 29.35 2.84 -24.25
C LEU A 300 29.23 1.36 -23.91
N ALA A 301 28.22 1.02 -23.11
CA ALA A 301 27.89 -0.35 -22.75
C ALA A 301 26.39 -0.44 -22.44
N MET A 302 25.83 -1.62 -22.70
CA MET A 302 24.45 -1.98 -22.38
C MET A 302 24.43 -3.02 -21.27
N PRO A 303 23.33 -3.13 -20.50
CA PRO A 303 23.09 -4.27 -19.63
C PRO A 303 23.12 -5.58 -20.43
N GLU A 304 23.40 -6.68 -19.73
CA GLU A 304 23.34 -8.02 -20.33
C GLU A 304 21.94 -8.27 -20.95
N ASN A 305 21.92 -8.83 -22.16
CA ASN A 305 20.72 -9.14 -22.95
C ASN A 305 19.85 -7.94 -23.38
N TRP A 306 20.31 -6.69 -23.21
CA TRP A 306 19.65 -5.52 -23.76
C TRP A 306 20.30 -5.04 -25.06
N VAL A 307 19.46 -4.70 -26.04
CA VAL A 307 19.88 -4.23 -27.36
C VAL A 307 19.09 -3.00 -27.79
N ILE A 308 19.66 -2.20 -28.70
CA ILE A 308 18.96 -1.12 -29.39
C ILE A 308 18.67 -1.55 -30.83
N ILE A 309 17.40 -1.67 -31.18
CA ILE A 309 16.95 -2.03 -32.54
C ILE A 309 16.01 -0.95 -33.05
N ASN A 310 16.37 -0.30 -34.15
CA ASN A 310 15.57 0.77 -34.78
C ASN A 310 15.13 1.88 -33.79
N GLY A 311 15.96 2.21 -32.80
CA GLY A 311 15.67 3.23 -31.79
C GLY A 311 14.78 2.77 -30.64
N TYR A 312 14.60 1.46 -30.46
CA TYR A 312 13.93 0.85 -29.32
C TYR A 312 14.94 0.07 -28.47
N LEU A 313 14.88 0.25 -27.17
CA LEU A 313 15.54 -0.58 -26.17
C LEU A 313 14.69 -1.84 -25.99
N ILE A 314 15.26 -3.00 -26.27
CA ILE A 314 14.59 -4.29 -26.17
C ILE A 314 15.48 -5.23 -25.36
N GLY A 315 14.90 -5.87 -24.36
CA GLY A 315 15.55 -6.82 -23.47
C GLY A 315 14.57 -7.34 -22.42
N PRO A 316 15.06 -8.09 -21.43
CA PRO A 316 14.23 -8.71 -20.41
C PRO A 316 13.36 -7.70 -19.66
N GLY A 317 12.06 -7.96 -19.57
CA GLY A 317 11.12 -7.11 -18.84
C GLY A 317 10.77 -5.79 -19.52
N ALA A 318 11.24 -5.52 -20.74
CA ALA A 318 10.90 -4.29 -21.45
C ALA A 318 9.39 -4.15 -21.69
N ASN A 319 8.90 -2.91 -21.67
CA ASN A 319 7.53 -2.57 -22.04
C ASN A 319 7.46 -2.18 -23.52
N LEU A 320 6.86 -3.06 -24.32
CA LEU A 320 6.75 -2.92 -25.76
C LEU A 320 5.34 -2.49 -26.21
N GLU A 321 4.55 -1.85 -25.34
CA GLU A 321 3.23 -1.32 -25.69
C GLU A 321 3.33 -0.36 -26.89
N GLY A 322 2.55 -0.65 -27.93
CA GLY A 322 2.40 0.17 -29.12
C GLY A 322 3.59 0.19 -30.09
N ILE A 323 4.61 -0.64 -29.86
CA ILE A 323 5.81 -0.73 -30.71
C ILE A 323 5.46 -1.06 -32.17
N ASP A 324 6.25 -0.53 -33.12
CA ASP A 324 6.24 -0.96 -34.53
C ASP A 324 7.43 -1.87 -34.80
N LEU A 325 7.18 -3.17 -34.89
CA LEU A 325 8.19 -4.22 -35.11
C LEU A 325 8.62 -4.36 -36.57
N LYS A 326 8.08 -3.53 -37.47
CA LYS A 326 8.38 -3.65 -38.90
C LYS A 326 9.89 -3.64 -39.14
N GLU A 327 10.35 -4.64 -39.89
CA GLU A 327 11.75 -4.80 -40.30
C GLU A 327 12.74 -5.03 -39.12
N MET A 328 12.26 -5.36 -37.92
CA MET A 328 13.11 -5.75 -36.78
C MET A 328 13.38 -7.25 -36.79
N ASP A 329 14.64 -7.64 -36.59
CA ASP A 329 15.02 -9.05 -36.34
C ASP A 329 15.21 -9.25 -34.84
N LEU A 330 14.30 -10.02 -34.23
CA LEU A 330 14.31 -10.31 -32.79
C LEU A 330 14.74 -11.75 -32.50
N SER A 331 15.22 -12.52 -33.48
CA SER A 331 15.48 -13.96 -33.34
C SER A 331 16.41 -14.36 -32.18
N GLU A 332 17.37 -13.49 -31.85
CA GLU A 332 18.37 -13.70 -30.78
C GLU A 332 18.16 -12.76 -29.58
N VAL A 333 17.02 -12.05 -29.52
CA VAL A 333 16.72 -11.10 -28.45
C VAL A 333 16.06 -11.84 -27.29
N ASP A 334 16.53 -11.55 -26.09
CA ASP A 334 15.90 -12.04 -24.86
C ASP A 334 14.62 -11.24 -24.59
N LEU A 335 13.48 -11.89 -24.79
CA LEU A 335 12.15 -11.34 -24.57
C LEU A 335 11.55 -11.78 -23.22
N THR A 336 12.36 -12.34 -22.31
CA THR A 336 11.84 -12.83 -21.04
C THR A 336 11.14 -11.73 -20.25
N GLY A 337 9.92 -11.98 -19.77
CA GLY A 337 9.18 -11.04 -18.93
C GLY A 337 8.67 -9.78 -19.64
N ILE A 338 8.82 -9.63 -20.95
CA ILE A 338 8.34 -8.43 -21.65
C ILE A 338 6.84 -8.27 -21.50
N SER A 339 6.39 -7.03 -21.35
CA SER A 339 4.98 -6.67 -21.53
C SER A 339 4.78 -6.09 -22.94
N SER A 340 3.60 -6.30 -23.51
CA SER A 340 3.28 -5.77 -24.83
C SER A 340 1.78 -5.61 -25.01
N GLY A 341 1.40 -4.90 -26.05
CA GLY A 341 0.03 -4.69 -26.47
C GLY A 341 0.01 -3.68 -27.61
N SER A 342 -1.05 -3.68 -28.41
CA SER A 342 -1.18 -2.80 -29.58
C SER A 342 0.01 -2.83 -30.56
N VAL A 343 0.78 -3.94 -30.59
CA VAL A 343 1.97 -4.13 -31.44
C VAL A 343 1.59 -3.99 -32.92
N LYS A 344 2.44 -3.31 -33.69
CA LYS A 344 2.28 -3.04 -35.13
C LYS A 344 3.44 -3.61 -35.92
N GLY A 345 3.24 -3.75 -37.22
CA GLY A 345 4.26 -4.23 -38.14
C GLY A 345 4.52 -5.73 -38.02
N GLU A 346 5.09 -6.31 -39.07
CA GLU A 346 5.57 -7.70 -39.04
C GLU A 346 7.10 -7.68 -38.86
N PRO A 347 7.63 -8.35 -37.81
CA PRO A 347 9.07 -8.50 -37.64
C PRO A 347 9.65 -9.41 -38.72
N LEU A 348 10.97 -9.30 -38.95
CA LEU A 348 11.72 -10.21 -39.82
C LEU A 348 11.80 -11.63 -39.21
N ALA A 349 11.99 -11.70 -37.90
CA ALA A 349 11.99 -12.94 -37.14
C ALA A 349 11.69 -12.65 -35.65
N LEU A 350 11.14 -13.66 -34.98
CA LEU A 350 10.96 -13.72 -33.53
C LEU A 350 11.78 -14.90 -32.98
N PRO A 351 12.11 -14.92 -31.68
CA PRO A 351 12.71 -16.08 -31.05
C PRO A 351 11.81 -17.33 -31.17
N GLU A 352 12.40 -18.52 -31.05
CA GLU A 352 11.64 -19.77 -31.06
C GLU A 352 10.58 -19.76 -29.94
N GLY A 353 9.35 -20.19 -30.26
CA GLY A 353 8.23 -20.20 -29.31
C GLY A 353 7.49 -18.86 -29.16
N TRP A 354 7.94 -17.79 -29.82
CA TRP A 354 7.28 -16.48 -29.78
C TRP A 354 6.45 -16.20 -31.04
N THR A 355 5.31 -15.54 -30.85
CA THR A 355 4.38 -15.15 -31.92
C THR A 355 3.70 -13.82 -31.59
N ILE A 356 2.95 -13.24 -32.55
CA ILE A 356 2.12 -12.06 -32.33
C ILE A 356 0.65 -12.48 -32.41
N VAL A 357 -0.09 -12.24 -31.32
CA VAL A 357 -1.50 -12.59 -31.19
C VAL A 357 -2.27 -11.38 -30.72
N LYS A 358 -3.24 -10.92 -31.52
CA LYS A 358 -4.09 -9.76 -31.20
C LYS A 358 -3.31 -8.49 -30.76
N GLY A 359 -2.11 -8.30 -31.32
CA GLY A 359 -1.25 -7.16 -30.98
C GLY A 359 -0.43 -7.35 -29.71
N TYR A 360 -0.33 -8.57 -29.17
CA TYR A 360 0.56 -8.94 -28.08
C TYR A 360 1.67 -9.83 -28.63
N LEU A 361 2.90 -9.63 -28.16
CA LEU A 361 3.95 -10.64 -28.25
C LEU A 361 3.66 -11.72 -27.22
N VAL A 362 3.43 -12.94 -27.71
CA VAL A 362 3.08 -14.10 -26.89
C VAL A 362 4.14 -15.15 -27.03
N GLY A 363 4.68 -15.62 -25.91
CA GLY A 363 5.67 -16.67 -25.80
C GLY A 363 6.00 -16.96 -24.34
N PRO A 364 6.99 -17.80 -24.06
CA PRO A 364 7.38 -18.15 -22.70
C PRO A 364 7.74 -16.91 -21.89
N THR A 365 7.31 -16.86 -20.63
CA THR A 365 7.59 -15.81 -19.64
C THR A 365 7.05 -14.42 -19.96
N ALA A 366 6.31 -14.22 -21.05
CA ALA A 366 5.69 -12.94 -21.37
C ALA A 366 4.76 -12.48 -20.24
N ASP A 367 4.77 -11.18 -19.96
CA ASP A 367 3.76 -10.53 -19.13
C ASP A 367 2.54 -10.22 -20.01
N LEU A 368 1.51 -11.04 -19.87
CA LEU A 368 0.28 -10.96 -20.65
C LEU A 368 -0.88 -10.41 -19.83
N ARG A 369 -0.62 -9.79 -18.66
CA ARG A 369 -1.66 -9.31 -17.76
C ARG A 369 -2.73 -8.50 -18.48
N GLU A 370 -3.99 -8.74 -18.09
CA GLU A 370 -5.18 -8.08 -18.64
C GLU A 370 -5.42 -8.29 -20.16
N ALA A 371 -4.62 -9.13 -20.83
CA ALA A 371 -4.77 -9.34 -22.26
C ALA A 371 -6.08 -10.06 -22.62
N ASN A 372 -6.69 -9.64 -23.73
CA ASN A 372 -7.94 -10.23 -24.20
C ASN A 372 -7.74 -11.15 -25.41
N PHE A 373 -7.67 -12.43 -25.13
CA PHE A 373 -7.54 -13.51 -26.12
C PHE A 373 -8.85 -14.29 -26.36
N THR A 374 -10.00 -13.63 -26.22
CA THR A 374 -11.31 -14.25 -26.55
C THR A 374 -11.31 -14.84 -27.97
N GLU A 375 -11.74 -16.10 -28.13
CA GLU A 375 -11.83 -16.80 -29.43
C GLU A 375 -10.49 -16.97 -30.18
N VAL A 376 -9.35 -16.95 -29.47
CA VAL A 376 -8.01 -17.19 -30.05
C VAL A 376 -7.63 -18.67 -29.99
N ASP A 377 -6.88 -19.14 -30.99
CA ASP A 377 -6.27 -20.47 -31.02
C ASP A 377 -4.80 -20.43 -30.54
N PHE A 378 -4.55 -21.10 -29.43
CA PHE A 378 -3.26 -21.34 -28.78
C PHE A 378 -2.91 -22.83 -28.72
N THR A 379 -3.40 -23.63 -29.67
CA THR A 379 -3.02 -25.05 -29.75
C THR A 379 -1.49 -25.18 -29.79
N ASP A 380 -0.93 -26.06 -28.95
CA ASP A 380 0.51 -26.30 -28.79
C ASP A 380 1.33 -25.04 -28.39
N ALA A 381 0.70 -23.96 -27.94
CA ALA A 381 1.41 -22.73 -27.59
C ALA A 381 2.24 -22.90 -26.31
N ASP A 382 3.48 -22.41 -26.31
CA ASP A 382 4.31 -22.33 -25.12
C ASP A 382 4.06 -21.01 -24.38
N LEU A 383 3.25 -21.09 -23.32
CA LEU A 383 2.93 -20.00 -22.41
C LEU A 383 3.60 -20.22 -21.04
N SER A 384 4.64 -21.03 -20.96
CA SER A 384 5.27 -21.36 -19.68
C SER A 384 5.87 -20.12 -19.00
N GLY A 385 5.73 -20.02 -17.68
CA GLY A 385 6.26 -18.91 -16.89
C GLY A 385 5.60 -17.55 -17.15
N THR A 386 4.55 -17.49 -17.98
CA THR A 386 3.84 -16.24 -18.29
C THR A 386 3.13 -15.66 -17.07
N ASN A 387 2.99 -14.33 -17.04
CA ASN A 387 2.08 -13.69 -16.10
C ASN A 387 0.69 -13.58 -16.74
N LEU A 388 -0.29 -14.29 -16.19
CA LEU A 388 -1.65 -14.41 -16.74
C LEU A 388 -2.70 -13.70 -15.87
N GLU A 389 -2.30 -12.82 -14.95
CA GLU A 389 -3.26 -12.10 -14.10
C GLU A 389 -4.32 -11.38 -14.95
N GLU A 390 -5.60 -11.66 -14.69
CA GLU A 390 -6.76 -11.08 -15.37
C GLU A 390 -6.82 -11.31 -16.89
N VAL A 391 -6.13 -12.33 -17.40
CA VAL A 391 -6.19 -12.68 -18.83
C VAL A 391 -7.54 -13.30 -19.19
N ASN A 392 -8.06 -12.93 -20.36
CA ASN A 392 -9.32 -13.46 -20.87
C ASN A 392 -9.11 -14.42 -22.05
N PHE A 393 -9.28 -15.72 -21.79
CA PHE A 393 -9.27 -16.79 -22.77
C PHE A 393 -10.69 -17.29 -23.14
N THR A 394 -11.74 -16.48 -22.95
CA THR A 394 -13.13 -16.89 -23.25
C THR A 394 -13.25 -17.49 -24.64
N LYS A 395 -13.76 -18.72 -24.77
CA LYS A 395 -13.86 -19.49 -26.03
C LYS A 395 -12.53 -19.68 -26.79
N GLY A 396 -11.40 -19.47 -26.15
CA GLY A 396 -10.09 -19.76 -26.71
C GLY A 396 -9.85 -21.26 -26.82
N ASN A 397 -8.92 -21.67 -27.69
CA ASN A 397 -8.48 -23.04 -27.81
C ASN A 397 -7.04 -23.17 -27.29
N LEU A 398 -6.86 -23.74 -26.10
CA LEU A 398 -5.56 -23.98 -25.47
C LEU A 398 -5.22 -25.47 -25.45
N THR A 399 -5.61 -26.20 -26.51
CA THR A 399 -5.30 -27.63 -26.60
C THR A 399 -3.80 -27.86 -26.56
N ASP A 400 -3.31 -28.72 -25.68
CA ASP A 400 -1.89 -29.04 -25.52
C ASP A 400 -0.99 -27.81 -25.22
N ALA A 401 -1.57 -26.67 -24.82
CA ALA A 401 -0.81 -25.48 -24.46
C ALA A 401 -0.04 -25.69 -23.15
N ASN A 402 1.17 -25.12 -23.07
CA ASN A 402 2.02 -25.23 -21.89
C ASN A 402 1.92 -23.99 -21.01
N LEU A 403 1.31 -24.10 -19.84
CA LEU A 403 1.22 -23.03 -18.83
C LEU A 403 2.09 -23.34 -17.60
N PHE A 404 3.03 -24.29 -17.70
CA PHE A 404 3.88 -24.65 -16.56
C PHE A 404 4.65 -23.43 -16.02
N GLY A 405 4.59 -23.21 -14.71
CA GLY A 405 5.27 -22.10 -14.05
C GLY A 405 4.62 -20.72 -14.23
N SER A 406 3.50 -20.62 -14.95
CA SER A 406 2.76 -19.36 -15.09
C SER A 406 2.17 -18.88 -13.75
N THR A 407 2.03 -17.56 -13.60
CA THR A 407 1.43 -16.91 -12.43
C THR A 407 0.08 -16.27 -12.76
N GLY A 408 -0.72 -15.95 -11.74
CA GLY A 408 -1.98 -15.22 -11.92
C GLY A 408 -3.15 -16.05 -12.46
N LEU A 409 -3.04 -17.38 -12.48
CA LEU A 409 -4.07 -18.28 -13.03
C LEU A 409 -5.44 -18.17 -12.34
N ASP A 410 -5.46 -17.76 -11.07
CA ASP A 410 -6.70 -17.66 -10.28
C ASP A 410 -7.66 -16.58 -10.80
N SER A 411 -7.15 -15.57 -11.51
CA SER A 411 -7.93 -14.48 -12.09
C SER A 411 -8.18 -14.63 -13.59
N VAL A 412 -7.74 -15.74 -14.20
CA VAL A 412 -7.91 -16.00 -15.62
C VAL A 412 -9.35 -16.41 -15.95
N GLU A 413 -9.91 -15.82 -17.01
CA GLU A 413 -11.23 -16.19 -17.52
C GLU A 413 -11.12 -17.27 -18.60
N PHE A 414 -11.55 -18.49 -18.26
CA PHE A 414 -11.56 -19.66 -19.15
C PHE A 414 -12.94 -20.03 -19.70
N LYS A 415 -13.96 -19.18 -19.53
CA LYS A 415 -15.34 -19.49 -19.96
C LYS A 415 -15.40 -20.02 -21.40
N ASP A 416 -15.98 -21.21 -21.55
CA ASP A 416 -16.16 -21.91 -22.83
C ASP A 416 -14.84 -22.20 -23.60
N ALA A 417 -13.67 -22.08 -22.95
CA ALA A 417 -12.38 -22.41 -23.56
C ALA A 417 -12.17 -23.93 -23.69
N ASN A 418 -11.43 -24.35 -24.72
CA ASN A 418 -10.98 -25.73 -24.87
C ASN A 418 -9.60 -25.90 -24.22
N LEU A 419 -9.51 -26.70 -23.16
CA LEU A 419 -8.30 -26.91 -22.37
C LEU A 419 -7.81 -28.37 -22.44
N ASP A 420 -8.19 -29.13 -23.47
CA ASP A 420 -7.78 -30.53 -23.61
C ASP A 420 -6.25 -30.66 -23.69
N GLY A 421 -5.65 -31.57 -22.92
CA GLY A 421 -4.19 -31.77 -22.93
C GLY A 421 -3.34 -30.62 -22.35
N ILE A 422 -3.95 -29.56 -21.79
CA ILE A 422 -3.22 -28.42 -21.20
C ILE A 422 -2.23 -28.86 -20.12
N ILE A 423 -1.02 -28.28 -20.14
CA ILE A 423 0.00 -28.49 -19.11
C ILE A 423 -0.10 -27.35 -18.09
N LEU A 424 -0.40 -27.67 -16.83
CA LEU A 424 -0.60 -26.68 -15.76
C LEU A 424 0.61 -26.62 -14.81
N PRO A 425 0.77 -25.52 -14.04
CA PRO A 425 1.71 -25.46 -12.93
C PRO A 425 1.39 -26.47 -11.82
N ASP A 426 2.40 -26.77 -10.99
CA ASP A 426 2.22 -27.60 -9.80
C ASP A 426 1.14 -27.02 -8.86
N GLY A 427 0.26 -27.87 -8.37
CA GLY A 427 -0.84 -27.47 -7.48
C GLY A 427 -2.10 -26.97 -8.19
N TYR A 428 -2.09 -26.89 -9.53
CA TYR A 428 -3.26 -26.60 -10.35
C TYR A 428 -3.75 -27.87 -11.08
N GLU A 429 -5.06 -28.05 -11.11
CA GLU A 429 -5.71 -29.16 -11.80
C GLU A 429 -6.82 -28.66 -12.72
N TYR A 430 -6.93 -29.26 -13.91
CA TYR A 430 -8.05 -29.05 -14.81
C TYR A 430 -9.19 -30.01 -14.44
N ILE A 431 -10.34 -29.44 -14.04
CA ILE A 431 -11.52 -30.19 -13.59
C ILE A 431 -12.76 -29.67 -14.34
N ASN A 432 -13.31 -30.49 -15.24
CA ASN A 432 -14.61 -30.25 -15.91
C ASN A 432 -14.75 -28.87 -16.57
N GLY A 433 -13.73 -28.38 -17.28
CA GLY A 433 -13.78 -27.08 -17.96
C GLY A 433 -13.24 -25.90 -17.16
N TYR A 434 -12.69 -26.13 -15.96
CA TYR A 434 -12.14 -25.10 -15.09
C TYR A 434 -10.74 -25.48 -14.61
N VAL A 435 -9.86 -24.51 -14.44
CA VAL A 435 -8.55 -24.66 -13.78
C VAL A 435 -8.72 -24.29 -12.31
N ALA A 436 -8.31 -25.15 -11.38
CA ALA A 436 -8.42 -24.92 -9.94
C ALA A 436 -7.12 -25.31 -9.22
N GLY A 437 -6.57 -24.42 -8.38
CA GLY A 437 -5.32 -24.61 -7.64
C GLY A 437 -4.92 -23.38 -6.83
N GLY A 438 -3.82 -23.45 -6.06
CA GLY A 438 -3.24 -22.31 -5.32
C GLY A 438 -3.63 -22.16 -3.82
N GLU A 439 -2.81 -21.46 -3.04
CA GLU A 439 -3.08 -21.10 -1.63
C GLU A 439 -4.00 -19.85 -1.53
N ARG A 440 -5.30 -19.92 -1.89
CA ARG A 440 -6.41 -19.14 -1.25
C ARG A 440 -7.80 -19.31 -1.92
N ILE A 441 -8.82 -19.22 -1.05
CA ILE A 441 -10.27 -18.94 -1.20
C ILE A 441 -10.87 -19.05 -2.63
N VAL A 442 -11.64 -20.11 -2.83
CA VAL A 442 -12.41 -20.37 -4.05
C VAL A 442 -13.65 -19.46 -4.14
N PRO A 443 -13.94 -18.78 -5.26
CA PRO A 443 -15.17 -18.01 -5.44
C PRO A 443 -16.43 -18.86 -5.23
N TRP A 444 -17.49 -18.28 -4.64
CA TRP A 444 -18.73 -19.00 -4.31
C TRP A 444 -19.38 -19.72 -5.51
N SER A 445 -19.24 -19.20 -6.73
CA SER A 445 -19.68 -19.84 -7.98
C SER A 445 -18.95 -21.16 -8.29
N VAL A 446 -17.66 -21.24 -7.93
CA VAL A 446 -16.84 -22.44 -8.06
C VAL A 446 -17.22 -23.45 -6.96
N ALA A 447 -17.52 -22.96 -5.75
CA ALA A 447 -18.06 -23.78 -4.66
C ALA A 447 -19.44 -24.39 -5.01
N GLU A 448 -20.36 -23.61 -5.59
CA GLU A 448 -21.66 -24.08 -6.09
C GLU A 448 -21.53 -25.18 -7.14
N THR A 449 -20.54 -25.06 -8.02
CA THR A 449 -20.23 -26.08 -9.04
C THR A 449 -19.73 -27.38 -8.39
N LYS A 450 -18.83 -27.28 -7.39
CA LYS A 450 -18.37 -28.45 -6.61
C LYS A 450 -19.51 -29.12 -5.83
N ILE A 451 -20.45 -28.34 -5.28
CA ILE A 451 -21.65 -28.83 -4.59
C ILE A 451 -22.57 -29.57 -5.57
N SER A 452 -22.83 -29.01 -6.76
CA SER A 452 -23.70 -29.64 -7.77
C SER A 452 -23.12 -30.97 -8.29
N VAL A 453 -21.79 -31.06 -8.43
CA VAL A 453 -21.10 -32.31 -8.79
C VAL A 453 -21.23 -33.36 -7.68
N LEU A 454 -21.08 -32.95 -6.41
CA LEU A 454 -21.31 -33.81 -5.25
C LEU A 454 -22.77 -34.30 -5.20
N GLU A 455 -23.75 -33.43 -5.41
CA GLU A 455 -25.17 -33.79 -5.47
C GLU A 455 -25.46 -34.78 -6.58
N LYS A 456 -24.92 -34.56 -7.78
CA LYS A 456 -25.05 -35.47 -8.92
C LYS A 456 -24.38 -36.82 -8.66
N ARG A 457 -23.19 -36.84 -8.04
CA ARG A 457 -22.48 -38.08 -7.67
C ARG A 457 -23.25 -38.86 -6.60
N ILE A 458 -23.86 -38.17 -5.65
CA ILE A 458 -24.77 -38.75 -4.65
C ILE A 458 -26.02 -39.33 -5.32
N GLU A 459 -26.57 -38.66 -6.33
CA GLU A 459 -27.73 -39.13 -7.10
C GLU A 459 -27.38 -40.37 -7.96
N GLU A 460 -26.22 -40.38 -8.63
CA GLU A 460 -25.71 -41.50 -9.41
C GLU A 460 -25.46 -42.75 -8.54
N LEU A 461 -24.80 -42.57 -7.39
CA LEU A 461 -24.59 -43.62 -6.38
C LEU A 461 -25.93 -44.09 -5.77
N SER A 462 -26.87 -43.18 -5.53
CA SER A 462 -28.23 -43.51 -5.03
C SER A 462 -29.06 -44.32 -6.04
N ASN A 463 -28.72 -44.22 -7.32
CA ASN A 463 -29.35 -44.98 -8.40
C ASN A 463 -28.59 -46.29 -8.73
N GLY A 464 -27.54 -46.63 -7.97
CA GLY A 464 -26.80 -47.89 -8.13
C GLY A 464 -25.79 -47.91 -9.26
N ILE A 465 -25.34 -46.73 -9.73
CA ILE A 465 -24.25 -46.61 -10.71
C ILE A 465 -22.95 -46.50 -9.93
N ASP A 466 -22.06 -47.49 -10.08
CA ASP A 466 -20.69 -47.46 -9.53
C ASP A 466 -19.77 -46.74 -10.51
N PRO A 467 -19.28 -45.54 -10.16
CA PRO A 467 -18.54 -44.72 -11.09
C PRO A 467 -17.03 -45.05 -11.14
N ASP A 468 -16.55 -46.00 -10.33
CA ASP A 468 -15.13 -46.40 -10.28
C ASP A 468 -14.86 -47.76 -10.94
N GLN A 469 -15.78 -48.24 -11.79
CA GLN A 469 -15.53 -49.38 -12.69
C GLN A 469 -14.59 -48.97 -13.85
N THR A 470 -13.34 -48.61 -13.55
CA THR A 470 -12.14 -49.04 -14.31
C THR A 470 -10.84 -48.81 -13.51
N GLN A 471 -10.21 -49.95 -13.17
CA GLN A 471 -8.83 -50.20 -12.71
C GLN A 471 -8.03 -49.07 -12.05
N GLY A 472 -7.85 -49.16 -10.73
CA GLY A 472 -6.75 -48.42 -10.09
C GLY A 472 -6.77 -48.23 -8.59
N GLY A 473 -7.77 -48.73 -7.84
CA GLY A 473 -7.68 -48.94 -6.39
C GLY A 473 -7.06 -47.81 -5.56
N ARG A 474 -7.67 -46.62 -5.55
CA ARG A 474 -7.56 -45.64 -4.46
C ARG A 474 -8.90 -44.93 -4.30
N ILE A 475 -9.43 -44.95 -3.07
CA ILE A 475 -10.58 -44.13 -2.67
C ILE A 475 -10.02 -42.77 -2.30
N ASN A 476 -10.35 -41.72 -3.05
CA ASN A 476 -10.01 -40.35 -2.67
C ASN A 476 -11.11 -39.82 -1.74
N SER A 477 -10.78 -39.67 -0.46
CA SER A 477 -11.59 -38.88 0.47
C SER A 477 -11.68 -37.44 -0.03
N VAL A 478 -12.88 -36.87 -0.10
CA VAL A 478 -13.07 -35.43 -0.29
C VAL A 478 -13.06 -34.80 1.10
N LEU A 479 -11.98 -34.10 1.43
CA LEU A 479 -11.89 -33.22 2.60
C LEU A 479 -12.31 -31.82 2.15
N ILE A 480 -13.29 -31.24 2.83
CA ILE A 480 -13.59 -29.80 2.76
C ILE A 480 -13.55 -29.35 4.21
N GLU A 481 -12.68 -28.42 4.58
CA GLU A 481 -12.57 -27.84 5.92
C GLU A 481 -13.23 -26.46 5.99
N ALA A 482 -13.49 -26.02 7.22
CA ALA A 482 -14.12 -24.76 7.54
C ALA A 482 -13.79 -24.24 8.93
N ASP A 483 -13.40 -22.97 8.95
CA ASP A 483 -13.07 -22.21 10.14
C ASP A 483 -14.30 -21.40 10.63
N GLN A 484 -14.62 -21.52 11.93
CA GLN A 484 -15.77 -20.87 12.56
C GLN A 484 -15.54 -19.40 12.98
N VAL A 485 -14.39 -18.81 12.66
CA VAL A 485 -14.20 -17.34 12.73
C VAL A 485 -14.50 -16.67 11.39
N THR A 486 -14.41 -17.41 10.27
CA THR A 486 -14.56 -16.89 8.89
C THR A 486 -15.81 -17.36 8.15
N GLY A 487 -16.45 -18.46 8.57
CA GLY A 487 -17.78 -18.89 8.10
C GLY A 487 -17.80 -19.91 6.95
N GLU A 488 -16.77 -20.73 6.80
CA GLU A 488 -16.80 -21.86 5.86
C GLU A 488 -17.66 -23.04 6.40
N LEU A 489 -17.92 -24.08 5.58
CA LEU A 489 -18.60 -25.32 5.98
C LEU A 489 -17.80 -26.59 5.60
N THR A 490 -17.43 -27.40 6.59
CA THR A 490 -16.69 -28.67 6.41
C THR A 490 -17.67 -29.78 6.06
N LEU A 491 -17.44 -30.57 5.01
CA LEU A 491 -18.33 -31.67 4.62
C LEU A 491 -17.50 -32.94 4.41
N THR A 492 -17.46 -33.80 5.43
CA THR A 492 -16.71 -35.07 5.40
C THR A 492 -17.64 -36.24 5.08
N LEU A 493 -17.55 -36.77 3.87
CA LEU A 493 -18.29 -37.97 3.45
C LEU A 493 -17.50 -39.23 3.81
N ARG A 494 -17.96 -39.95 4.83
CA ARG A 494 -17.37 -41.24 5.24
C ARG A 494 -18.29 -42.38 4.84
N LEU A 495 -17.86 -43.20 3.88
CA LEU A 495 -18.59 -44.39 3.45
C LEU A 495 -18.20 -45.57 4.35
N GLU A 496 -19.08 -45.97 5.26
CA GLU A 496 -18.90 -47.16 6.10
C GLU A 496 -19.92 -48.23 5.73
N GLU A 497 -19.45 -49.47 5.51
CA GLU A 497 -20.26 -50.61 5.08
C GLU A 497 -20.59 -51.53 6.28
N SER A 498 -21.86 -51.91 6.46
CA SER A 498 -22.28 -52.89 7.47
C SER A 498 -23.46 -53.75 7.01
N GLU A 499 -23.48 -55.01 7.44
CA GLU A 499 -24.59 -55.94 7.24
C GLU A 499 -25.75 -55.72 8.25
N ASP A 500 -25.50 -55.01 9.37
CA ASP A 500 -26.50 -54.76 10.41
C ASP A 500 -26.38 -53.35 11.03
N LEU A 501 -27.51 -52.71 11.35
CA LEU A 501 -27.63 -51.33 11.83
C LEU A 501 -27.17 -51.13 13.30
N VAL A 502 -27.05 -52.22 14.06
CA VAL A 502 -27.02 -52.18 15.54
C VAL A 502 -25.65 -51.81 16.13
N ASN A 503 -24.56 -51.84 15.34
CA ASN A 503 -23.18 -51.65 15.85
C ASN A 503 -22.55 -50.27 15.53
N TRP A 504 -23.34 -49.22 15.30
CA TRP A 504 -22.79 -47.89 15.03
C TRP A 504 -22.86 -46.99 16.27
N ASP A 505 -21.71 -46.51 16.75
CA ASP A 505 -21.66 -45.52 17.82
C ASP A 505 -22.29 -44.19 17.35
N PRO A 506 -23.08 -43.51 18.20
CA PRO A 506 -23.74 -42.27 17.83
C PRO A 506 -22.70 -41.14 17.74
N VAL A 507 -22.56 -40.54 16.55
CA VAL A 507 -21.75 -39.33 16.34
C VAL A 507 -22.59 -38.35 15.52
N GLY A 508 -23.01 -37.25 16.13
CA GLY A 508 -23.62 -36.09 15.46
C GLY A 508 -24.98 -36.33 14.75
N ASP A 509 -25.35 -35.36 13.90
CA ASP A 509 -26.52 -35.43 13.02
C ASP A 509 -26.21 -36.38 11.83
N VAL A 510 -26.67 -37.62 11.92
CA VAL A 510 -26.45 -38.67 10.92
C VAL A 510 -27.73 -38.90 10.12
N PHE A 511 -27.60 -39.00 8.79
CA PHE A 511 -28.65 -39.53 7.92
C PHE A 511 -28.29 -40.94 7.47
N THR A 512 -29.19 -41.89 7.71
CA THR A 512 -29.00 -43.30 7.33
C THR A 512 -30.01 -43.71 6.28
N ARG A 513 -29.56 -44.30 5.18
CA ARG A 513 -30.44 -44.82 4.12
C ARG A 513 -30.13 -46.29 3.84
N LYS A 514 -31.19 -47.10 3.79
CA LYS A 514 -31.10 -48.50 3.36
C LYS A 514 -31.14 -48.56 1.84
N ILE A 515 -30.12 -49.15 1.21
CA ILE A 515 -30.06 -49.32 -0.24
C ILE A 515 -30.12 -50.82 -0.54
N ILE A 516 -30.94 -51.20 -1.53
CA ILE A 516 -31.15 -52.60 -1.92
C ILE A 516 -30.29 -52.84 -3.17
N LEU A 517 -29.26 -53.68 -3.05
CA LEU A 517 -28.41 -54.09 -4.16
C LEU A 517 -28.81 -55.50 -4.65
N SER A 518 -28.40 -55.87 -5.85
CA SER A 518 -28.70 -57.17 -6.48
C SER A 518 -28.18 -58.37 -5.67
N GLU A 519 -27.19 -58.16 -4.81
CA GLU A 519 -26.56 -59.19 -3.97
C GLU A 519 -27.06 -59.20 -2.51
N GLY A 520 -28.00 -58.31 -2.12
CA GLY A 520 -28.55 -58.25 -0.77
C GLY A 520 -28.83 -56.84 -0.26
N ASN A 521 -29.37 -56.73 0.96
CA ASN A 521 -29.62 -55.43 1.63
C ASN A 521 -28.32 -54.95 2.30
N ARG A 522 -27.87 -53.71 2.04
CA ARG A 522 -26.77 -53.06 2.76
C ARG A 522 -27.18 -51.68 3.30
N PHE A 523 -26.59 -51.28 4.42
CA PHE A 523 -26.86 -49.99 5.07
C PHE A 523 -25.66 -49.06 4.92
N TYR A 524 -25.90 -47.81 4.53
CA TYR A 524 -24.87 -46.79 4.36
C TYR A 524 -25.11 -45.63 5.32
N ARG A 525 -24.03 -45.18 5.97
CA ARG A 525 -24.02 -44.02 6.87
C ARG A 525 -23.51 -42.79 6.12
N PHE A 526 -24.16 -41.65 6.32
CA PHE A 526 -23.62 -40.35 5.92
C PHE A 526 -23.64 -39.45 7.15
N SER A 527 -22.48 -38.95 7.57
CA SER A 527 -22.35 -37.99 8.67
C SER A 527 -22.00 -36.62 8.12
N VAL A 528 -22.67 -35.59 8.63
CA VAL A 528 -22.26 -34.19 8.44
C VAL A 528 -21.78 -33.70 9.79
N GLU A 529 -20.48 -33.43 9.93
CA GLU A 529 -19.95 -32.74 11.13
C GLU A 529 -19.99 -31.23 10.88
N LYS A 530 -20.34 -30.48 11.92
CA LYS A 530 -20.65 -29.05 11.85
C LYS A 530 -19.59 -28.22 12.54
#